data_AF-A0A1W9GK92-F1
#
_entry.id   AF-A0A1W9GK92-F1
#
_cell.length_a   1.000
_cell.length_b   1.000
_cell.length_c   1.000
_cell.angle_alpha   90.00
_cell.angle_beta   90.00
_cell.angle_gamma   90.00
#
_symmetry.space_group_name_H-M   'P 1'
#
loop_
_entity.id
_entity.type
_entity.pdbx_description
1 polymer ?
#
loop_
_entity_poly.entity_id
_entity_poly.type
_entity_poly.pdbx_seq_one_letter_code
_entity_poly.pdbx_strand_id
1 'polypeptide(L)'
;MADELIREERAPKRRPVRTLFWVLAAGLGVMVLLNVLFPDLDLSSGDRIAVIRIEGVIMDSQVTVGELKRFSENPSVKAIVLRIDSPGGGVVPSQEIYDAVRQVRSKTSKTVIASMGNVAASGGYYIAAATDRIVANPGTLTGSIGVIMETANVEGLLQKIGIEGVVIKSGKFKDVGSPLRKMSEEERGLMQAVMDDVHKQFIEAVAEGRAMELAEAQTLADGRIFTGRQAKEAKLVDELGNLDDAIQLAADTVGIEGEPKVVEPRRRFSVRDLLESQFTGLFPKLDFHPGVSMKYLMAF
;
A
#
# COMPACT_ATOMS: atom_id res chain seq x y z
N MET A 1 35.04 -19.39 81.50
CA MET A 1 33.79 -18.63 81.74
C MET A 1 34.10 -17.17 81.48
N ALA A 2 33.48 -16.43 80.59
CA ALA A 2 32.56 -16.74 79.49
C ALA A 2 32.67 -15.51 78.57
N ASP A 3 32.91 -15.76 77.28
CA ASP A 3 32.65 -14.79 76.22
C ASP A 3 31.13 -14.66 76.05
N GLU A 4 30.59 -13.45 76.12
CA GLU A 4 29.32 -13.05 75.47
C GLU A 4 29.16 -11.53 75.63
N LEU A 5 29.51 -10.73 74.61
CA LEU A 5 28.60 -10.25 73.55
C LEU A 5 27.36 -9.52 74.06
N ILE A 6 27.40 -8.19 74.10
CA ILE A 6 26.23 -7.38 73.72
C ILE A 6 26.69 -6.34 72.69
N ARG A 7 26.36 -6.66 71.44
CA ARG A 7 26.47 -5.82 70.25
C ARG A 7 25.59 -4.58 70.41
N GLU A 8 26.13 -3.41 70.07
CA GLU A 8 25.32 -2.28 69.60
C GLU A 8 24.49 -2.73 68.39
N GLU A 9 23.16 -2.86 68.55
CA GLU A 9 22.23 -2.90 67.41
C GLU A 9 22.19 -1.52 66.75
N ARG A 10 23.09 -1.29 65.79
CA ARG A 10 22.88 -0.25 64.79
C ARG A 10 21.77 -0.70 63.85
N ALA A 11 20.60 -0.06 63.96
CA ALA A 11 19.51 -0.22 63.02
C ALA A 11 20.01 -0.17 61.56
N PRO A 12 19.57 -1.07 60.67
CA PRO A 12 20.07 -1.11 59.31
C PRO A 12 19.68 0.18 58.60
N LYS A 13 20.68 1.01 58.24
CA LYS A 13 20.52 2.13 57.31
C LYS A 13 19.93 1.56 56.02
N ARG A 14 18.61 1.69 55.86
CA ARG A 14 17.88 1.33 54.63
C ARG A 14 18.62 2.01 53.50
N ARG A 15 19.17 1.23 52.55
CA ARG A 15 19.95 1.75 51.41
C ARG A 15 18.95 2.29 50.38
N PRO A 16 18.65 3.61 50.35
CA PRO A 16 17.57 4.16 49.50
C PRO A 16 17.81 3.87 48.02
N VAL A 17 19.09 3.75 47.62
CA VAL A 17 19.54 3.43 46.26
C VAL A 17 19.06 2.04 45.80
N ARG A 18 19.04 1.05 46.69
CA ARG A 18 18.63 -0.32 46.35
C ARG A 18 17.12 -0.40 46.12
N THR A 19 16.35 0.33 46.91
CA THR A 19 14.89 0.43 46.75
C THR A 19 14.54 1.19 45.47
N LEU A 20 15.25 2.28 45.18
CA LEU A 20 15.08 3.06 43.94
C LEU A 20 15.37 2.21 42.68
N PHE A 21 16.44 1.41 42.71
CA PHE A 21 16.77 0.50 41.62
C PHE A 21 15.65 -0.52 41.34
N TRP A 22 15.11 -1.16 42.37
CA TRP A 22 14.02 -2.14 42.19
C TRP A 22 12.71 -1.49 41.73
N VAL A 23 12.42 -0.26 42.16
CA VAL A 23 11.25 0.51 41.68
C VAL A 23 11.41 0.86 40.20
N LEU A 24 12.59 1.31 39.78
CA LEU A 24 12.87 1.61 38.37
C LEU A 24 12.84 0.35 37.50
N ALA A 25 13.40 -0.77 37.99
CA ALA A 25 13.38 -2.05 37.29
C ALA A 25 11.95 -2.61 37.15
N ALA A 26 11.13 -2.50 38.20
CA ALA A 26 9.72 -2.86 38.14
C ALA A 26 8.94 -1.97 37.15
N GLY A 27 9.20 -0.65 37.15
CA GLY A 27 8.61 0.28 36.20
C GLY A 27 8.98 -0.05 34.75
N LEU A 28 10.25 -0.36 34.49
CA LEU A 28 10.71 -0.80 33.17
C LEU A 28 10.08 -2.14 32.76
N GLY A 29 9.96 -3.09 33.69
CA GLY A 29 9.31 -4.38 33.45
C GLY A 29 7.83 -4.23 33.10
N VAL A 30 7.10 -3.36 33.81
CA VAL A 30 5.70 -3.04 33.51
C VAL A 30 5.58 -2.33 32.15
N MET A 31 6.49 -1.41 31.82
CA MET A 31 6.50 -0.73 30.52
C MET A 31 6.75 -1.70 29.36
N VAL A 32 7.70 -2.63 29.51
CA VAL A 32 7.97 -3.68 28.52
C VAL A 32 6.77 -4.62 28.38
N LEU A 33 6.18 -5.04 29.51
CA LEU A 33 5.00 -5.91 29.51
C LEU A 33 3.79 -5.25 28.84
N LEU A 34 3.57 -3.95 29.10
CA LEU A 34 2.52 -3.16 28.43
C LEU A 34 2.75 -3.05 26.93
N ASN A 35 3.99 -2.84 26.48
CA ASN A 35 4.33 -2.76 25.05
C ASN A 35 4.16 -4.12 24.34
N VAL A 36 4.39 -5.24 25.05
CA VAL A 36 4.16 -6.60 24.51
C VAL A 36 2.68 -6.96 24.46
N LEU A 37 1.92 -6.64 25.50
CA LEU A 37 0.49 -6.97 25.59
C LEU A 37 -0.39 -6.01 24.77
N PHE A 38 0.01 -4.75 24.66
CA PHE A 38 -0.70 -3.69 23.95
C PHE A 38 0.25 -2.93 23.01
N PRO A 39 0.68 -3.55 21.90
CA PRO A 39 1.64 -2.93 20.97
C PRO A 39 1.12 -1.66 20.28
N ASP A 40 -0.19 -1.42 20.34
CA ASP A 40 -0.88 -0.23 19.80
C ASP A 40 -1.20 0.83 20.86
N LEU A 41 -0.87 0.61 22.14
CA LEU A 41 -1.04 1.59 23.21
C LEU A 41 0.10 2.61 23.15
N ASP A 42 -0.09 3.63 22.31
CA ASP A 42 0.83 4.76 22.23
C ASP A 42 0.41 5.84 23.23
N LEU A 43 1.13 5.94 24.35
CA LEU A 43 0.92 6.95 25.41
C LEU A 43 1.54 8.31 25.04
N SER A 44 2.16 8.47 23.87
CA SER A 44 2.65 9.78 23.45
C SER A 44 1.46 10.67 23.03
N SER A 45 1.30 11.77 23.76
CA SER A 45 0.43 12.88 23.37
C SER A 45 1.03 13.62 22.16
N GLY A 46 0.50 13.38 20.97
CA GLY A 46 0.85 14.18 19.80
C GLY A 46 0.07 13.74 18.58
N ASP A 47 -0.55 14.72 17.93
CA ASP A 47 -1.24 14.54 16.66
C ASP A 47 -0.24 14.14 15.58
N ARG A 48 -0.63 13.16 14.76
CA ARG A 48 0.24 12.51 13.79
C ARG A 48 -0.41 12.37 12.43
N ILE A 49 0.42 12.33 11.41
CA ILE A 49 0.06 11.97 10.04
C ILE A 49 0.55 10.55 9.77
N ALA A 50 -0.35 9.66 9.35
CA ALA A 50 0.05 8.30 8.96
C ALA A 50 0.44 8.26 7.48
N VAL A 51 1.57 7.66 7.14
CA VAL A 51 1.99 7.43 5.75
C VAL A 51 1.95 5.94 5.44
N ILE A 52 1.10 5.54 4.49
CA ILE A 52 0.98 4.18 3.98
C ILE A 52 1.63 4.12 2.59
N ARG A 53 2.51 3.14 2.36
CA ARG A 53 3.25 3.00 1.09
C ARG A 53 2.65 1.89 0.24
N ILE A 54 2.31 2.20 -1.01
CA ILE A 54 1.81 1.26 -2.02
C ILE A 54 2.84 1.23 -3.14
N GLU A 55 3.76 0.27 -3.08
CA GLU A 55 4.93 0.21 -3.95
C GLU A 55 4.92 -1.06 -4.81
N GLY A 56 5.05 -0.89 -6.13
CA GLY A 56 5.08 -2.01 -7.07
C GLY A 56 3.72 -2.50 -7.52
N VAL A 57 3.71 -3.69 -8.10
CA VAL A 57 2.50 -4.27 -8.69
C VAL A 57 1.54 -4.65 -7.58
N ILE A 58 0.29 -4.18 -7.67
CA ILE A 58 -0.75 -4.44 -6.69
C ILE A 58 -1.30 -5.85 -6.92
N MET A 59 -0.82 -6.82 -6.14
CA MET A 59 -1.23 -8.23 -6.24
C MET A 59 -2.24 -8.62 -5.14
N ASP A 60 -2.21 -7.93 -4.00
CA ASP A 60 -3.11 -8.11 -2.87
C ASP A 60 -3.46 -6.76 -2.25
N SER A 61 -4.53 -6.74 -1.46
CA SER A 61 -5.05 -5.56 -0.77
C SER A 61 -4.88 -5.62 0.75
N GLN A 62 -4.61 -6.81 1.30
CA GLN A 62 -4.89 -7.11 2.71
C GLN A 62 -4.06 -6.24 3.65
N VAL A 63 -2.79 -6.04 3.32
CA VAL A 63 -1.87 -5.22 4.11
C VAL A 63 -2.35 -3.76 4.12
N THR A 64 -2.56 -3.17 2.94
CA THR A 64 -2.98 -1.78 2.78
C THR A 64 -4.34 -1.52 3.44
N VAL A 65 -5.32 -2.40 3.23
CA VAL A 65 -6.65 -2.30 3.85
C VAL A 65 -6.57 -2.43 5.36
N GLY A 66 -5.73 -3.35 5.87
CA GLY A 66 -5.48 -3.50 7.30
C GLY A 66 -4.85 -2.25 7.93
N GLU A 67 -3.90 -1.63 7.24
CA GLU A 67 -3.24 -0.39 7.68
C GLU A 67 -4.18 0.81 7.65
N LEU A 68 -4.99 0.97 6.59
CA LEU A 68 -6.05 1.97 6.49
C LEU A 68 -7.04 1.84 7.66
N LYS A 69 -7.46 0.61 7.97
CA LYS A 69 -8.33 0.34 9.11
C LYS A 69 -7.65 0.72 10.43
N ARG A 70 -6.45 0.22 10.68
CA ARG A 70 -5.70 0.49 11.92
C ARG A 70 -5.47 1.99 12.14
N PHE A 71 -5.06 2.72 11.12
CA PHE A 71 -4.84 4.15 11.23
C PHE A 71 -6.13 4.97 11.27
N SER A 72 -7.21 4.51 10.66
CA SER A 72 -8.52 5.17 10.78
C SER A 72 -9.12 5.03 12.19
N GLU A 73 -8.86 3.92 12.89
CA GLU A 73 -9.30 3.69 14.28
C GLU A 73 -8.37 4.34 15.34
N ASN A 74 -7.13 4.72 14.97
CA ASN A 74 -6.17 5.30 15.92
C ASN A 74 -6.45 6.80 16.22
N PRO A 75 -6.77 7.20 17.47
CA PRO A 75 -7.14 8.59 17.80
C PRO A 75 -5.98 9.60 17.69
N SER A 76 -4.73 9.15 17.75
CA SER A 76 -3.54 10.01 17.60
C SER A 76 -3.24 10.33 16.13
N VAL A 77 -3.75 9.54 15.19
CA VAL A 77 -3.65 9.81 13.75
C VAL A 77 -4.79 10.75 13.34
N LYS A 78 -4.46 11.90 12.77
CA LYS A 78 -5.44 12.91 12.34
C LYS A 78 -5.72 12.90 10.84
N ALA A 79 -4.73 12.53 10.03
CA ALA A 79 -4.89 12.33 8.59
C ALA A 79 -4.01 11.18 8.09
N ILE A 80 -4.30 10.70 6.88
CA ILE A 80 -3.57 9.61 6.22
C ILE A 80 -3.05 10.10 4.87
N VAL A 81 -1.79 9.82 4.58
CA VAL A 81 -1.17 10.02 3.27
C VAL A 81 -0.86 8.67 2.65
N LEU A 82 -1.35 8.43 1.43
CA LEU A 82 -1.05 7.25 0.63
C LEU A 82 0.09 7.59 -0.33
N ARG A 83 1.29 7.08 -0.06
CA ARG A 83 2.43 7.20 -0.97
C ARG A 83 2.36 6.10 -2.02
N ILE A 84 1.97 6.45 -3.24
CA ILE A 84 1.73 5.50 -4.34
C ILE A 84 2.90 5.56 -5.32
N ASP A 85 3.64 4.45 -5.44
CA ASP A 85 4.66 4.23 -6.48
C ASP A 85 4.42 2.87 -7.16
N SER A 86 3.36 2.82 -7.97
CA SER A 86 2.80 1.60 -8.55
C SER A 86 2.40 1.79 -10.03
N PRO A 87 2.72 0.82 -10.90
CA PRO A 87 2.20 0.79 -12.27
C PRO A 87 0.74 0.31 -12.36
N GLY A 88 0.13 -0.08 -11.23
CA GLY A 88 -1.16 -0.77 -11.20
C GLY A 88 -1.00 -2.23 -10.77
N GLY A 89 -1.92 -3.08 -11.21
CA GLY A 89 -1.96 -4.49 -10.84
C GLY A 89 -3.35 -5.09 -11.00
N GLY A 90 -3.71 -6.01 -10.12
CA GLY A 90 -5.01 -6.65 -10.12
C GLY A 90 -6.16 -5.67 -9.90
N VAL A 91 -7.23 -5.85 -10.67
CA VAL A 91 -8.49 -5.08 -10.57
C VAL A 91 -9.07 -5.19 -9.16
N VAL A 92 -9.27 -6.41 -8.66
CA VAL A 92 -9.92 -6.66 -7.36
C VAL A 92 -9.12 -6.07 -6.20
N PRO A 93 -7.81 -6.31 -6.05
CA PRO A 93 -7.02 -5.62 -5.02
C PRO A 93 -7.11 -4.10 -5.06
N SER A 94 -7.12 -3.51 -6.27
CA SER A 94 -7.23 -2.06 -6.44
C SER A 94 -8.61 -1.54 -6.00
N GLN A 95 -9.69 -2.26 -6.33
CA GLN A 95 -11.05 -1.96 -5.89
C GLN A 95 -11.22 -2.08 -4.37
N GLU A 96 -10.67 -3.12 -3.75
CA GLU A 96 -10.74 -3.30 -2.29
C GLU A 96 -10.02 -2.17 -1.53
N ILE A 97 -8.87 -1.72 -2.05
CA ILE A 97 -8.17 -0.56 -1.47
C ILE A 97 -8.97 0.73 -1.71
N TYR A 98 -9.51 0.96 -2.93
CA TYR A 98 -10.38 2.10 -3.24
C TYR A 98 -11.56 2.18 -2.27
N ASP A 99 -12.27 1.08 -2.06
CA ASP A 99 -13.40 1.00 -1.14
C ASP A 99 -12.98 1.25 0.31
N ALA A 100 -11.83 0.72 0.73
CA ALA A 100 -11.30 0.99 2.07
C ALA A 100 -11.01 2.48 2.27
N VAL A 101 -10.42 3.15 1.28
CA VAL A 101 -10.19 4.61 1.32
C VAL A 101 -11.51 5.37 1.41
N ARG A 102 -12.48 5.04 0.56
CA ARG A 102 -13.84 5.63 0.60
C ARG A 102 -14.52 5.43 1.96
N GLN A 103 -14.35 4.26 2.56
CA GLN A 103 -14.87 3.96 3.90
C GLN A 103 -14.21 4.80 4.99
N VAL A 104 -12.89 5.00 4.94
CA VAL A 104 -12.21 5.89 5.90
C VAL A 104 -12.77 7.31 5.80
N ARG A 105 -12.90 7.84 4.57
CA ARG A 105 -13.40 9.20 4.32
C ARG A 105 -14.85 9.40 4.74
N SER A 106 -15.69 8.39 4.57
CA SER A 106 -17.13 8.47 4.89
C SER A 106 -17.45 8.18 6.36
N LYS A 107 -16.70 7.29 7.01
CA LYS A 107 -16.95 6.87 8.40
C LYS A 107 -16.17 7.66 9.44
N THR A 108 -15.14 8.39 9.02
CA THR A 108 -14.28 9.17 9.91
C THR A 108 -14.14 10.60 9.40
N SER A 109 -13.72 11.51 10.27
CA SER A 109 -13.37 12.88 9.88
C SER A 109 -11.93 13.01 9.34
N LYS A 110 -11.25 11.88 9.08
CA LYS A 110 -9.84 11.89 8.67
C LYS A 110 -9.73 12.07 7.18
N THR A 111 -9.01 13.11 6.78
CA THR A 111 -8.62 13.32 5.39
C THR A 111 -7.62 12.25 4.95
N VAL A 112 -7.81 11.74 3.73
CA VAL A 112 -6.89 10.85 3.05
C VAL A 112 -6.33 11.56 1.82
N ILE A 113 -5.00 11.67 1.70
CA ILE A 113 -4.33 12.36 0.60
C ILE A 113 -3.44 11.38 -0.17
N ALA A 114 -3.54 11.33 -1.49
CA ALA A 114 -2.57 10.60 -2.31
C ALA A 114 -1.33 11.45 -2.58
N SER A 115 -0.15 10.87 -2.40
CA SER A 115 1.14 11.38 -2.89
C SER A 115 1.68 10.44 -3.95
N MET A 116 1.71 10.87 -5.21
CA MET A 116 2.21 10.06 -6.31
C MET A 116 3.75 10.14 -6.41
N GLY A 117 4.36 8.97 -6.54
CA GLY A 117 5.79 8.77 -6.73
C GLY A 117 6.21 8.86 -8.18
N ASN A 118 7.09 7.97 -8.62
CA ASN A 118 7.55 7.95 -10.00
C ASN A 118 6.39 7.53 -10.91
N VAL A 119 5.63 6.52 -10.49
CA VAL A 119 4.47 6.00 -11.22
C VAL A 119 3.27 5.84 -10.29
N ALA A 120 2.10 6.28 -10.71
CA ALA A 120 0.82 6.00 -10.07
C ALA A 120 -0.24 5.83 -11.17
N ALA A 121 -0.15 4.72 -11.89
CA ALA A 121 -0.91 4.44 -13.11
C ALA A 121 -1.87 3.26 -12.90
N SER A 122 -2.90 3.15 -13.75
CA SER A 122 -3.90 2.06 -13.73
C SER A 122 -4.45 1.84 -12.32
N GLY A 123 -4.34 0.65 -11.73
CA GLY A 123 -4.77 0.37 -10.35
C GLY A 123 -4.21 1.33 -9.29
N GLY A 124 -3.01 1.88 -9.50
CA GLY A 124 -2.45 2.92 -8.62
C GLY A 124 -3.21 4.25 -8.72
N TYR A 125 -3.64 4.63 -9.93
CA TYR A 125 -4.52 5.78 -10.13
C TYR A 125 -5.94 5.51 -9.62
N TYR A 126 -6.44 4.28 -9.80
CA TYR A 126 -7.73 3.83 -9.26
C TYR A 126 -7.79 4.13 -7.76
N ILE A 127 -6.78 3.70 -6.99
CA ILE A 127 -6.71 3.98 -5.54
C ILE A 127 -6.62 5.48 -5.26
N ALA A 128 -5.79 6.22 -6.00
CA ALA A 128 -5.63 7.66 -5.81
C ALA A 128 -6.94 8.42 -6.01
N ALA A 129 -7.78 8.01 -6.97
CA ALA A 129 -9.08 8.63 -7.24
C ALA A 129 -10.04 8.57 -6.03
N ALA A 130 -9.90 7.59 -5.12
CA ALA A 130 -10.70 7.54 -3.90
C ALA A 130 -10.31 8.58 -2.84
N THR A 131 -9.16 9.25 -2.95
CA THR A 131 -8.65 10.16 -1.91
C THR A 131 -9.33 11.54 -1.95
N ASP A 132 -9.18 12.33 -0.88
CA ASP A 132 -9.69 13.70 -0.81
C ASP A 132 -8.92 14.66 -1.72
N ARG A 133 -7.59 14.49 -1.76
CA ARG A 133 -6.67 15.29 -2.58
C ARG A 133 -5.57 14.40 -3.16
N ILE A 134 -5.14 14.71 -4.37
CA ILE A 134 -4.05 14.03 -5.06
C ILE A 134 -2.94 15.04 -5.35
N VAL A 135 -1.75 14.73 -4.84
CA VAL A 135 -0.51 15.46 -5.09
C VAL A 135 0.40 14.60 -5.98
N ALA A 136 0.91 15.16 -7.08
CA ALA A 136 1.84 14.46 -7.96
C ALA A 136 3.06 15.31 -8.28
N ASN A 137 4.22 14.67 -8.49
CA ASN A 137 5.37 15.41 -9.00
C ASN A 137 5.10 15.84 -10.45
N PRO A 138 5.65 16.97 -10.93
CA PRO A 138 5.48 17.39 -12.32
C PRO A 138 5.87 16.30 -13.35
N GLY A 139 6.81 15.43 -12.99
CA GLY A 139 7.29 14.31 -13.81
C GLY A 139 6.73 12.93 -13.44
N THR A 140 5.79 12.82 -12.50
CA THR A 140 5.09 11.55 -12.21
C THR A 140 4.42 11.02 -13.48
N LEU A 141 4.48 9.71 -13.72
CA LEU A 141 3.67 9.02 -14.72
C LEU A 141 2.38 8.49 -14.08
N THR A 142 1.23 8.92 -14.57
CA THR A 142 -0.09 8.56 -14.04
C THR A 142 -1.12 8.38 -15.15
N GLY A 143 -2.40 8.27 -14.81
CA GLY A 143 -3.47 7.88 -15.72
C GLY A 143 -3.40 6.40 -16.01
N SER A 144 -3.27 6.00 -17.28
CA SER A 144 -3.45 4.62 -17.72
C SER A 144 -4.80 4.07 -17.25
N ILE A 145 -5.84 4.90 -17.37
CA ILE A 145 -7.21 4.54 -16.98
C ILE A 145 -7.73 3.63 -18.08
N GLY A 146 -7.75 2.34 -17.77
CA GLY A 146 -8.02 1.27 -18.72
C GLY A 146 -7.75 -0.08 -18.07
N VAL A 147 -8.17 -1.14 -18.76
CA VAL A 147 -7.98 -2.52 -18.33
C VAL A 147 -7.55 -3.37 -19.50
N ILE A 148 -6.68 -4.35 -19.23
CA ILE A 148 -6.18 -5.27 -20.23
C ILE A 148 -6.27 -6.71 -19.72
N MET A 149 -6.46 -7.63 -20.65
CA MET A 149 -6.28 -9.06 -20.43
C MET A 149 -5.37 -9.59 -21.53
N GLU A 150 -4.22 -10.10 -21.13
CA GLU A 150 -3.24 -10.67 -22.05
C GLU A 150 -3.35 -12.19 -22.08
N THR A 151 -3.39 -12.75 -23.29
CA THR A 151 -3.30 -14.20 -23.50
C THR A 151 -2.35 -14.48 -24.66
N ALA A 152 -1.58 -15.55 -24.57
CA ALA A 152 -0.69 -15.99 -25.63
C ALA A 152 -1.25 -17.25 -26.29
N ASN A 153 -1.14 -17.36 -27.61
CA ASN A 153 -1.44 -18.58 -28.35
C ASN A 153 -0.13 -19.20 -28.86
N VAL A 154 0.12 -20.45 -28.48
CA VAL A 154 1.30 -21.22 -28.89
C VAL A 154 0.94 -22.46 -29.71
N GLU A 155 -0.32 -22.58 -30.15
CA GLU A 155 -0.81 -23.71 -30.95
C GLU A 155 0.10 -23.99 -32.16
N GLY A 156 0.44 -22.94 -32.92
CA GLY A 156 1.31 -23.07 -34.10
C GLY A 156 2.75 -23.49 -33.77
N LEU A 157 3.25 -23.19 -32.57
CA LEU A 157 4.56 -23.66 -32.12
C LEU A 157 4.49 -25.14 -31.73
N LEU A 158 3.48 -25.54 -30.97
CA LEU A 158 3.28 -26.92 -30.53
C LEU A 158 3.09 -27.87 -31.72
N GLN A 159 2.31 -27.47 -32.71
CA GLN A 159 2.14 -28.23 -33.96
C GLN A 159 3.47 -28.45 -34.69
N LYS A 160 4.37 -27.47 -34.72
CA LYS A 160 5.69 -27.60 -35.36
C LYS A 160 6.60 -28.61 -34.68
N ILE A 161 6.47 -28.80 -33.37
CA ILE A 161 7.27 -29.75 -32.59
C ILE A 161 6.54 -31.07 -32.33
N GLY A 162 5.39 -31.28 -33.00
CA GLY A 162 4.63 -32.53 -32.92
C GLY A 162 3.86 -32.72 -31.61
N ILE A 163 3.58 -31.66 -30.86
CA ILE A 163 2.76 -31.71 -29.64
C ILE A 163 1.32 -31.31 -29.98
N GLU A 164 0.37 -32.19 -29.64
CA GLU A 164 -1.06 -31.94 -29.76
C GLU A 164 -1.68 -31.62 -28.39
N GLY A 165 -2.36 -30.48 -28.29
CA GLY A 165 -3.10 -30.11 -27.08
C GLY A 165 -4.51 -30.70 -27.09
N VAL A 166 -4.79 -31.65 -26.20
CA VAL A 166 -6.13 -32.24 -26.02
C VAL A 166 -6.76 -31.73 -24.73
N VAL A 167 -7.93 -31.11 -24.82
CA VAL A 167 -8.67 -30.58 -23.65
C VAL A 167 -10.03 -31.27 -23.55
N ILE A 168 -10.26 -31.98 -22.45
CA ILE A 168 -11.57 -32.54 -22.09
C ILE A 168 -12.21 -31.59 -21.08
N LYS A 169 -13.37 -31.01 -21.43
CA LYS A 169 -14.01 -29.95 -20.65
C LYS A 169 -15.49 -30.20 -20.44
N SER A 170 -15.99 -29.81 -19.26
CA SER A 170 -17.39 -29.95 -18.87
C SER A 170 -18.31 -28.88 -19.47
N GLY A 171 -17.77 -27.81 -20.03
CA GLY A 171 -18.53 -26.71 -20.60
C GLY A 171 -17.77 -25.99 -21.70
N LYS A 172 -18.52 -25.39 -22.63
CA LYS A 172 -18.01 -24.74 -23.86
C LYS A 172 -16.86 -23.76 -23.58
N PHE A 173 -17.03 -22.89 -22.59
CA PHE A 173 -16.12 -21.78 -22.29
C PHE A 173 -15.08 -22.08 -21.19
N LYS A 174 -14.92 -23.34 -20.75
CA LYS A 174 -14.01 -23.68 -19.63
C LYS A 174 -12.52 -23.56 -19.95
N ASP A 175 -12.18 -23.41 -21.22
CA ASP A 175 -10.82 -23.29 -21.74
C ASP A 175 -10.63 -22.00 -22.55
N VAL A 176 -11.47 -20.98 -22.36
CA VAL A 176 -11.24 -19.67 -22.97
C VAL A 176 -9.92 -19.11 -22.45
N GLY A 177 -9.11 -18.56 -23.37
CA GLY A 177 -7.76 -18.11 -23.07
C GLY A 177 -6.72 -19.23 -23.04
N SER A 178 -7.11 -20.48 -23.38
CA SER A 178 -6.15 -21.57 -23.51
C SER A 178 -5.05 -21.23 -24.54
N PRO A 179 -3.77 -21.41 -24.21
CA PRO A 179 -2.69 -21.16 -25.14
C PRO A 179 -2.55 -22.25 -26.20
N LEU A 180 -3.26 -23.37 -26.04
CA LEU A 180 -3.15 -24.56 -26.87
C LEU A 180 -4.00 -24.52 -28.14
N ARG A 181 -4.92 -23.55 -28.26
CA ARG A 181 -5.80 -23.40 -29.43
C ARG A 181 -6.14 -21.94 -29.67
N LYS A 182 -6.49 -21.59 -30.90
CA LYS A 182 -7.01 -20.26 -31.22
C LYS A 182 -8.31 -19.96 -30.45
N MET A 183 -8.42 -18.72 -30.02
CA MET A 183 -9.64 -18.14 -29.46
C MET A 183 -10.64 -17.90 -30.59
N SER A 184 -11.90 -18.29 -30.40
CA SER A 184 -12.96 -18.00 -31.37
C SER A 184 -13.47 -16.56 -31.22
N GLU A 185 -14.18 -16.05 -32.23
CA GLU A 185 -14.80 -14.71 -32.16
C GLU A 185 -15.86 -14.61 -31.05
N GLU A 186 -16.58 -15.69 -30.77
CA GLU A 186 -17.55 -15.73 -29.66
C GLU A 186 -16.85 -15.65 -28.30
N GLU A 187 -15.71 -16.32 -28.14
CA GLU A 187 -14.90 -16.26 -26.92
C GLU A 187 -14.24 -14.90 -26.74
N ARG A 188 -13.80 -14.30 -27.85
CA ARG A 188 -13.30 -12.91 -27.87
C ARG A 188 -14.38 -11.94 -27.46
N GLY A 189 -15.59 -12.06 -28.01
CA GLY A 189 -16.74 -11.22 -27.65
C GLY A 189 -17.12 -11.35 -26.18
N LEU A 190 -17.09 -12.58 -25.64
CA LEU A 190 -17.30 -12.83 -24.21
C LEU A 190 -16.26 -12.11 -23.36
N MET A 191 -14.97 -12.27 -23.66
CA MET A 191 -13.89 -11.63 -22.89
C MET A 191 -13.91 -10.11 -23.04
N GLN A 192 -14.23 -9.59 -24.22
CA GLN A 192 -14.38 -8.15 -24.45
C GLN A 192 -15.49 -7.56 -23.59
N ALA A 193 -16.66 -8.22 -23.52
CA ALA A 193 -17.76 -7.75 -22.68
C ALA A 193 -17.38 -7.69 -21.18
N VAL A 194 -16.57 -8.64 -20.71
CA VAL A 194 -16.02 -8.59 -19.35
C VAL A 194 -15.07 -7.41 -19.17
N MET A 195 -14.17 -7.16 -20.13
CA MET A 195 -13.26 -6.00 -20.07
C MET A 195 -14.00 -4.67 -20.15
N ASP A 196 -15.03 -4.56 -20.97
CA ASP A 196 -15.85 -3.35 -21.11
C ASP A 196 -16.56 -3.01 -19.79
N ASP A 197 -17.10 -4.02 -19.09
CA ASP A 197 -17.75 -3.83 -17.80
C ASP A 197 -16.76 -3.38 -16.72
N VAL A 198 -15.60 -4.04 -16.62
CA VAL A 198 -14.57 -3.64 -15.64
C VAL A 198 -14.01 -2.25 -15.97
N HIS A 199 -13.82 -1.92 -17.25
CA HIS A 199 -13.39 -0.60 -17.67
C HIS A 199 -14.40 0.48 -17.25
N LYS A 200 -15.69 0.21 -17.47
CA LYS A 200 -16.77 1.11 -17.07
C LYS A 200 -16.75 1.37 -15.55
N GLN A 201 -16.54 0.35 -14.73
CA GLN A 201 -16.40 0.51 -13.28
C GLN A 201 -15.24 1.44 -12.91
N PHE A 202 -14.11 1.37 -13.64
CA PHE A 202 -12.98 2.27 -13.43
C PHE A 202 -13.33 3.71 -13.83
N ILE A 203 -13.99 3.92 -14.97
CA ILE A 203 -14.43 5.25 -15.39
C ILE A 203 -15.38 5.86 -14.35
N GLU A 204 -16.32 5.08 -13.83
CA GLU A 204 -17.25 5.51 -12.77
C GLU A 204 -16.52 5.89 -11.48
N ALA A 205 -15.54 5.09 -11.05
CA ALA A 205 -14.71 5.40 -9.88
C ALA A 205 -13.89 6.69 -10.05
N VAL A 206 -13.36 6.95 -11.25
CA VAL A 206 -12.65 8.21 -11.55
C VAL A 206 -13.62 9.39 -11.58
N ALA A 207 -14.77 9.25 -12.23
CA ALA A 207 -15.79 10.30 -12.31
C ALA A 207 -16.27 10.71 -10.90
N GLU A 208 -16.60 9.72 -10.06
CA GLU A 208 -17.00 9.94 -8.67
C GLU A 208 -15.87 10.57 -7.84
N GLY A 209 -14.67 9.98 -7.89
CA GLY A 209 -13.53 10.38 -7.07
C GLY A 209 -13.01 11.77 -7.40
N ARG A 210 -13.10 12.18 -8.67
CA ARG A 210 -12.64 13.49 -9.16
C ARG A 210 -13.76 14.51 -9.33
N ALA A 211 -14.98 14.16 -8.96
CA ALA A 211 -16.18 14.98 -9.14
C ALA A 211 -16.28 15.56 -10.56
N MET A 212 -16.02 14.73 -11.57
CA MET A 212 -16.09 15.09 -12.98
C MET A 212 -17.24 14.37 -13.67
N GLU A 213 -17.75 14.94 -14.76
CA GLU A 213 -18.81 14.32 -15.54
C GLU A 213 -18.32 12.98 -16.12
N LEU A 214 -19.20 11.97 -16.13
CA LEU A 214 -18.85 10.64 -16.63
C LEU A 214 -18.31 10.67 -18.07
N ALA A 215 -18.88 11.54 -18.91
CA ALA A 215 -18.42 11.74 -20.28
C ALA A 215 -17.01 12.35 -20.36
N GLU A 216 -16.65 13.28 -19.45
CA GLU A 216 -15.29 13.84 -19.36
C GLU A 216 -14.31 12.75 -18.94
N ALA A 217 -14.64 11.98 -17.88
CA ALA A 217 -13.83 10.85 -17.43
C ALA A 217 -13.61 9.82 -18.55
N GLN A 218 -14.64 9.50 -19.31
CA GLN A 218 -14.56 8.56 -20.43
C GLN A 218 -13.61 9.03 -21.54
N THR A 219 -13.51 10.35 -21.79
CA THR A 219 -12.56 10.88 -22.79
C THR A 219 -11.09 10.76 -22.36
N LEU A 220 -10.84 10.66 -21.04
CA LEU A 220 -9.51 10.49 -20.45
C LEU A 220 -9.15 9.01 -20.24
N ALA A 221 -10.11 8.11 -20.42
CA ALA A 221 -10.01 6.68 -20.13
C ALA A 221 -9.88 5.83 -21.40
N ASP A 222 -8.82 6.07 -22.16
CA ASP A 222 -8.46 5.24 -23.31
C ASP A 222 -7.12 4.50 -23.11
N GLY A 223 -6.68 4.40 -21.86
CA GLY A 223 -5.42 3.74 -21.48
C GLY A 223 -4.16 4.60 -21.62
N ARG A 224 -4.25 5.85 -22.13
CA ARG A 224 -3.07 6.72 -22.24
C ARG A 224 -2.48 7.11 -20.88
N ILE A 225 -1.17 7.35 -20.84
CA ILE A 225 -0.46 7.90 -19.68
C ILE A 225 -0.42 9.44 -19.71
N PHE A 226 -0.28 10.03 -18.53
CA PHE A 226 -0.11 11.47 -18.33
C PHE A 226 1.11 11.72 -17.47
N THR A 227 1.82 12.81 -17.75
CA THR A 227 2.72 13.41 -16.75
C THR A 227 1.91 14.08 -15.64
N GLY A 228 2.50 14.32 -14.46
CA GLY A 228 1.81 15.03 -13.38
C GLY A 228 1.29 16.41 -13.80
N ARG A 229 2.01 17.14 -14.66
CA ARG A 229 1.51 18.41 -15.23
C ARG A 229 0.26 18.23 -16.09
N GLN A 230 0.30 17.30 -17.04
CA GLN A 230 -0.85 17.01 -17.91
C GLN A 230 -2.05 16.49 -17.10
N ALA A 231 -1.79 15.67 -16.07
CA ALA A 231 -2.83 15.16 -15.19
C ALA A 231 -3.49 16.28 -14.38
N LYS A 232 -2.73 17.29 -13.93
CA LYS A 232 -3.28 18.48 -13.29
C LYS A 232 -4.13 19.32 -14.26
N GLU A 233 -3.66 19.54 -15.48
CA GLU A 233 -4.42 20.23 -16.53
C GLU A 233 -5.74 19.49 -16.86
N ALA A 234 -5.71 18.17 -16.87
CA ALA A 234 -6.87 17.29 -17.06
C ALA A 234 -7.71 17.06 -15.78
N LYS A 235 -7.41 17.77 -14.67
CA LYS A 235 -8.09 17.63 -13.36
C LYS A 235 -8.02 16.25 -12.71
N LEU A 236 -7.17 15.37 -13.23
CA LEU A 236 -6.89 14.05 -12.65
C LEU A 236 -6.06 14.15 -11.36
N VAL A 237 -5.34 15.26 -11.16
CA VAL A 237 -4.52 15.59 -9.99
C VAL A 237 -4.86 16.99 -9.50
N ASP A 238 -4.80 17.23 -8.18
CA ASP A 238 -5.12 18.52 -7.59
C ASP A 238 -3.90 19.45 -7.50
N GLU A 239 -2.78 18.92 -7.03
CA GLU A 239 -1.58 19.70 -6.73
C GLU A 239 -0.31 19.09 -7.31
N LEU A 240 0.63 19.97 -7.65
CA LEU A 240 1.97 19.55 -8.04
C LEU A 240 2.86 19.67 -6.82
N GLY A 241 3.52 18.57 -6.45
CA GLY A 241 4.35 18.49 -5.26
C GLY A 241 4.89 17.09 -5.04
N ASN A 242 5.61 16.92 -3.94
CA ASN A 242 6.23 15.68 -3.53
C ASN A 242 5.52 15.06 -2.30
N LEU A 243 6.20 14.17 -1.58
CA LEU A 243 5.65 13.56 -0.37
C LEU A 243 5.56 14.56 0.79
N ASP A 244 6.55 15.42 0.95
CA ASP A 244 6.58 16.43 2.01
C ASP A 244 5.45 17.43 1.81
N ASP A 245 5.19 17.85 0.57
CA ASP A 245 4.05 18.71 0.23
C ASP A 245 2.71 18.05 0.58
N ALA A 246 2.56 16.74 0.32
CA ALA A 246 1.35 16.00 0.67
C ALA A 246 1.17 15.82 2.19
N ILE A 247 2.27 15.62 2.93
CA ILE A 247 2.26 15.56 4.40
C ILE A 247 1.91 16.92 4.99
N GLN A 248 2.48 18.00 4.44
CA GLN A 248 2.17 19.35 4.88
C GLN A 248 0.71 19.70 4.58
N LEU A 249 0.21 19.40 3.38
CA LEU A 249 -1.20 19.57 3.03
C LEU A 249 -2.12 18.81 3.98
N ALA A 250 -1.74 17.60 4.39
CA ALA A 250 -2.48 16.82 5.37
C ALA A 250 -2.49 17.48 6.75
N ALA A 251 -1.34 17.98 7.20
CA ALA A 251 -1.18 18.70 8.47
C ALA A 251 -2.00 19.98 8.52
N ASP A 252 -1.94 20.79 7.45
CA ASP A 252 -2.69 22.04 7.32
C ASP A 252 -4.20 21.79 7.35
N THR A 253 -4.66 20.73 6.67
CA THR A 253 -6.08 20.36 6.60
C THR A 253 -6.67 20.03 7.98
N VAL A 254 -5.85 19.45 8.88
CA VAL A 254 -6.28 19.04 10.22
C VAL A 254 -5.80 19.97 11.34
N GLY A 255 -5.16 21.08 10.99
CA GLY A 255 -4.74 22.12 11.94
C GLY A 255 -3.55 21.76 12.83
N ILE A 256 -2.63 20.90 12.35
CA ILE A 256 -1.38 20.63 13.07
C ILE A 256 -0.39 21.78 12.82
N GLU A 257 0.01 22.47 13.88
CA GLU A 257 1.02 23.53 13.82
C GLU A 257 2.44 22.98 13.95
N GLY A 258 3.38 23.52 13.16
CA GLY A 258 4.78 23.12 13.17
C GLY A 258 5.07 21.86 12.34
N GLU A 259 6.22 21.22 12.61
CA GLU A 259 6.64 20.04 11.85
C GLU A 259 5.77 18.82 12.20
N PRO A 260 5.02 18.25 11.24
CA PRO A 260 4.09 17.15 11.52
C PRO A 260 4.83 15.86 11.86
N LYS A 261 4.41 15.21 12.95
CA LYS A 261 4.95 13.89 13.30
C LYS A 261 4.37 12.82 12.38
N VAL A 262 5.23 12.17 11.62
CA VAL A 262 4.86 11.10 10.71
C VAL A 262 4.94 9.75 11.41
N VAL A 263 3.94 8.90 11.20
CA VAL A 263 4.01 7.48 11.55
C VAL A 263 3.89 6.63 10.29
N GLU A 264 4.75 5.63 10.16
CA GLU A 264 4.65 4.61 9.13
C GLU A 264 4.25 3.27 9.78
N PRO A 265 3.61 2.35 9.03
CA PRO A 265 3.43 0.99 9.47
C PRO A 265 4.77 0.40 9.92
N ARG A 266 4.79 -0.19 11.11
CA ARG A 266 5.96 -0.96 11.56
C ARG A 266 6.14 -2.13 10.61
N ARG A 267 7.20 -2.12 9.79
CA ARG A 267 7.70 -3.33 9.15
C ARG A 267 7.95 -4.35 10.25
N ARG A 268 7.13 -5.40 10.32
CA ARG A 268 7.39 -6.52 11.22
C ARG A 268 8.64 -7.20 10.70
N PHE A 269 9.80 -6.84 11.23
CA PHE A 269 11.01 -7.64 11.05
C PHE A 269 10.70 -9.02 11.61
N SER A 270 10.52 -10.01 10.74
CA SER A 270 10.47 -11.39 11.20
C SER A 270 11.89 -11.82 11.57
N VAL A 271 12.05 -12.54 12.67
CA VAL A 271 13.33 -13.18 13.02
C VAL A 271 13.78 -14.13 11.89
N ARG A 272 12.83 -14.64 11.09
CA ARG A 272 13.09 -15.39 9.85
C ARG A 272 13.75 -14.53 8.77
N ASP A 273 13.30 -13.30 8.56
CA ASP A 273 13.89 -12.38 7.57
C ASP A 273 15.34 -12.02 7.95
N LEU A 274 15.60 -11.89 9.26
CA LEU A 274 16.95 -11.66 9.78
C LEU A 274 17.85 -12.88 9.55
N LEU A 275 17.35 -14.09 9.81
CA LEU A 275 18.08 -15.35 9.54
C LEU A 275 18.33 -15.56 8.05
N GLU A 276 17.34 -15.31 7.19
CA GLU A 276 17.49 -15.39 5.74
C GLU A 276 18.48 -14.36 5.19
N SER A 277 18.50 -13.14 5.74
CA SER A 277 19.46 -12.09 5.36
C SER A 277 20.91 -12.44 5.71
N GLN A 278 21.14 -13.23 6.77
CA GLN A 278 22.48 -13.72 7.11
C GLN A 278 22.89 -14.96 6.30
N PHE A 279 21.94 -15.82 5.94
CA PHE A 279 22.22 -16.97 5.06
C PHE A 279 22.44 -16.56 3.60
N THR A 280 21.83 -15.47 3.13
CA THR A 280 22.08 -14.92 1.78
C THR A 280 23.44 -14.22 1.64
N GLY A 281 24.13 -13.91 2.74
CA GLY A 281 25.52 -13.43 2.71
C GLY A 281 26.56 -14.49 2.36
N LEU A 282 26.18 -15.78 2.31
CA LEU A 282 27.07 -16.92 2.03
C LEU A 282 27.04 -17.42 0.59
N PHE A 283 26.10 -16.95 -0.24
CA PHE A 283 26.04 -17.25 -1.66
C PHE A 283 25.98 -15.93 -2.45
N PRO A 284 27.02 -15.56 -3.21
CA PRO A 284 26.96 -14.36 -4.04
C PRO A 284 25.88 -14.58 -5.09
N LYS A 285 24.74 -13.88 -4.94
CA LYS A 285 23.77 -13.73 -6.02
C LYS A 285 24.49 -12.98 -7.14
N LEU A 286 24.58 -13.61 -8.31
CA LEU A 286 24.87 -12.88 -9.55
C LEU A 286 23.70 -11.91 -9.77
N ASP A 287 23.80 -10.71 -9.22
CA ASP A 287 22.88 -9.62 -9.52
C ASP A 287 23.28 -9.04 -10.89
N PHE A 288 22.74 -9.63 -11.95
CA PHE A 288 22.65 -8.92 -13.23
C PHE A 288 21.74 -7.71 -13.01
N HIS A 289 22.35 -6.53 -12.86
CA HIS A 289 21.66 -5.25 -12.95
C HIS A 289 21.65 -4.78 -14.42
N PRO A 290 20.58 -4.97 -15.21
CA PRO A 290 20.24 -3.97 -16.20
C PRO A 290 19.62 -2.79 -15.44
N GLY A 291 20.11 -1.58 -15.67
CA GLY A 291 19.73 -0.33 -14.98
C GLY A 291 18.29 0.16 -15.18
N VAL A 292 17.35 -0.75 -15.45
CA VAL A 292 15.90 -0.52 -15.46
C VAL A 292 15.30 -1.63 -14.62
N SER A 293 14.78 -1.31 -13.43
CA SER A 293 14.07 -2.29 -12.62
C SER A 293 12.95 -2.90 -13.47
N MET A 294 12.93 -4.23 -13.59
CA MET A 294 11.87 -5.01 -14.26
C MET A 294 10.46 -4.62 -13.80
N LYS A 295 10.35 -3.98 -12.62
CA LYS A 295 9.16 -3.34 -12.06
C LYS A 295 8.45 -2.38 -13.04
N TYR A 296 9.18 -1.78 -13.98
CA TYR A 296 8.65 -0.81 -14.95
C TYR A 296 8.42 -1.39 -16.35
N LEU A 297 8.81 -2.65 -16.60
CA LEU A 297 8.71 -3.27 -17.92
C LEU A 297 7.34 -3.94 -18.17
N MET A 298 6.58 -4.20 -17.11
CA MET A 298 5.20 -4.70 -17.15
C MET A 298 4.15 -3.57 -17.01
N ALA A 299 4.59 -2.32 -17.13
CA ALA A 299 3.81 -1.14 -16.77
C ALA A 299 3.29 -0.36 -17.98
N PHE A 300 2.95 -1.01 -19.10
CA PHE A 300 2.31 -0.40 -20.27
C PHE A 300 1.51 -1.44 -21.02
#